data_AF-A0A1Q7VFD0-F1
#
_entry.id   AF-A0A1Q7VFD0-F1
#
_cell.length_a   1.000
_cell.length_b   1.000
_cell.length_c   1.000
_cell.angle_alpha   90.00
_cell.angle_beta   90.00
_cell.angle_gamma   90.00
#
_symmetry.space_group_name_H-M   'P 1'
#
loop_
_entity.id
_entity.type
_entity.pdbx_description
1 polymer ?
#
loop_
_entity_poly.entity_id
_entity_poly.type
_entity_poly.pdbx_seq_one_letter_code
_entity_poly.pdbx_strand_id
1 'polypeptide(L)'
;KFKGVGEKIGDKKWLDARFEASVPTVFEYLRAAYNVPEHQTLIVNSEDRGDEEFYNFSNHHLYGAKFKSNTLSLRRFKTWVLRKQIAEGKFVGKNLDKKRQDLKKMESIDYRHEETSGQVPELQAFWERWANYYGESGFVNPRGDRLLTTLATRAIRELRPRLMMINYTDPDYVHWGNPHHYTQAISIIDQELEKLDHAVKNDPFYCDNTVFVIVPDCGRDSNPYTTVPFQHHFNSRSAHEIFALFIGPGIERGAVVDTGADQIQVASTIGKLMKIPTPHADNRLLEEVFA
;
A
#
# COMPACT_ATOMS: atom_id res chain seq x y z
N LYS A 1 -35.78 31.84 -26.38
CA LYS A 1 -36.58 30.70 -26.91
C LYS A 1 -35.62 29.57 -27.24
N PHE A 2 -35.51 28.54 -26.39
CA PHE A 2 -35.26 27.15 -26.81
C PHE A 2 -35.85 26.25 -25.72
N LYS A 3 -36.76 25.36 -26.15
CA LYS A 3 -37.53 24.38 -25.37
C LYS A 3 -37.28 23.02 -26.04
N GLY A 4 -37.16 21.97 -25.22
CA GLY A 4 -37.27 20.54 -25.57
C GLY A 4 -36.00 19.97 -26.22
N VAL A 5 -35.47 18.79 -25.89
CA VAL A 5 -36.04 17.51 -25.42
C VAL A 5 -34.88 16.84 -24.65
N GLY A 6 -35.00 16.35 -23.41
CA GLY A 6 -35.87 15.24 -23.05
C GLY A 6 -35.19 13.88 -23.25
N GLU A 7 -34.00 13.66 -22.69
CA GLU A 7 -33.54 12.32 -22.31
C GLU A 7 -32.91 12.42 -20.92
N LYS A 8 -33.53 11.74 -19.96
CA LYS A 8 -32.89 11.43 -18.68
C LYS A 8 -31.73 10.51 -19.02
N ILE A 9 -30.52 11.06 -19.07
CA ILE A 9 -29.31 10.25 -18.98
C ILE A 9 -29.39 9.60 -17.62
N GLY A 10 -29.75 8.31 -17.63
CA GLY A 10 -29.92 7.51 -16.44
C GLY A 10 -28.69 7.60 -15.54
N ASP A 11 -28.94 7.37 -14.26
CA ASP A 11 -27.97 7.23 -13.18
C ASP A 11 -26.76 6.39 -13.64
N LYS A 12 -25.78 7.04 -14.26
CA LYS A 12 -24.44 6.50 -14.37
C LYS A 12 -23.91 6.57 -12.94
N LYS A 13 -24.08 5.46 -12.22
CA LYS A 13 -23.23 5.11 -11.08
C LYS A 13 -21.81 5.45 -11.50
N TRP A 14 -21.31 6.55 -10.96
CA TRP A 14 -19.91 6.92 -11.03
C TRP A 14 -19.14 5.68 -10.55
N LEU A 15 -18.16 5.23 -11.33
CA LEU A 15 -17.39 4.01 -11.09
C LEU A 15 -17.16 3.84 -9.58
N ASP A 16 -17.76 2.81 -8.97
CA ASP A 16 -17.42 2.45 -7.60
C ASP A 16 -15.89 2.28 -7.58
N ALA A 17 -15.20 2.95 -6.66
CA ALA A 17 -13.74 2.89 -6.46
C ALA A 17 -13.25 1.50 -5.97
N ARG A 18 -14.00 0.47 -6.32
CA ARG A 18 -13.93 -0.90 -5.85
C ARG A 18 -13.24 -1.75 -6.90
N PHE A 19 -11.91 -1.76 -6.86
CA PHE A 19 -11.11 -2.64 -7.70
C PHE A 19 -10.82 -3.95 -6.97
N GLU A 20 -11.58 -5.00 -7.28
CA GLU A 20 -11.33 -6.34 -6.78
C GLU A 20 -10.47 -7.11 -7.79
N ALA A 21 -9.21 -7.38 -7.43
CA ALA A 21 -8.28 -8.09 -8.32
C ALA A 21 -8.83 -9.49 -8.67
N SER A 22 -8.85 -9.84 -9.96
CA SER A 22 -9.24 -11.18 -10.43
C SER A 22 -8.09 -12.19 -10.41
N VAL A 23 -6.85 -11.69 -10.33
CA VAL A 23 -5.62 -12.48 -10.28
C VAL A 23 -4.96 -12.35 -8.91
N PRO A 24 -4.27 -13.40 -8.42
CA PRO A 24 -3.63 -13.38 -7.11
C PRO A 24 -2.54 -12.32 -7.01
N THR A 25 -2.47 -11.68 -5.84
CA THR A 25 -1.40 -10.77 -5.45
C THR A 25 -0.11 -11.54 -5.14
N VAL A 26 1.03 -10.82 -5.14
CA VAL A 26 2.32 -11.39 -4.70
C VAL A 26 2.28 -11.89 -3.25
N PHE A 27 1.47 -11.26 -2.40
CA PHE A 27 1.26 -11.71 -1.01
C PHE A 27 0.56 -13.06 -0.96
N GLU A 28 -0.47 -13.27 -1.79
CA GLU A 28 -1.18 -14.53 -1.87
C GLU A 28 -0.26 -15.66 -2.34
N TYR A 29 0.58 -15.41 -3.35
CA TYR A 29 1.58 -16.39 -3.79
C TYR A 29 2.56 -16.77 -2.66
N LEU A 30 3.08 -15.78 -1.93
CA LEU A 30 4.02 -16.00 -0.84
C LEU A 30 3.39 -16.83 0.29
N ARG A 31 2.19 -16.44 0.74
CA ARG A 31 1.49 -17.13 1.83
C ARG A 31 1.08 -18.54 1.42
N ALA A 32 0.64 -18.73 0.18
CA ALA A 32 0.31 -20.06 -0.33
C ALA A 32 1.54 -20.98 -0.42
N ALA A 33 2.69 -20.45 -0.84
CA ALA A 33 3.91 -21.24 -1.02
C ALA A 33 4.59 -21.63 0.31
N TYR A 34 4.64 -20.70 1.28
CA TYR A 34 5.44 -20.87 2.49
C TYR A 34 4.66 -20.82 3.81
N ASN A 35 3.33 -20.73 3.75
CA ASN A 35 2.47 -20.63 4.93
C ASN A 35 2.88 -19.47 5.86
N VAL A 36 3.22 -18.32 5.27
CA VAL A 36 3.61 -17.13 6.02
C VAL A 36 2.40 -16.57 6.79
N PRO A 37 2.56 -16.24 8.09
CA PRO A 37 1.50 -15.61 8.87
C PRO A 37 1.09 -14.25 8.32
N GLU A 38 -0.18 -13.89 8.48
CA GLU A 38 -0.73 -12.67 7.89
C GLU A 38 -0.13 -11.37 8.44
N HIS A 39 0.37 -11.36 9.67
CA HIS A 39 1.07 -10.22 10.26
C HIS A 39 2.47 -10.01 9.66
N GLN A 40 2.98 -10.98 8.88
CA GLN A 40 4.27 -10.90 8.21
C GLN A 40 4.14 -10.56 6.71
N THR A 41 2.93 -10.30 6.22
CA THR A 41 2.66 -9.88 4.83
C THR A 41 1.88 -8.57 4.86
N LEU A 42 2.59 -7.46 4.65
CA LEU A 42 2.08 -6.13 5.00
C LEU A 42 2.03 -5.19 3.81
N ILE A 43 0.97 -4.39 3.74
CA ILE A 43 0.90 -3.17 2.94
C ILE A 43 0.93 -2.00 3.92
N VAL A 44 1.82 -1.03 3.73
CA VAL A 44 1.85 0.21 4.49
C VAL A 44 1.30 1.32 3.60
N ASN A 45 0.20 1.93 4.01
CA ASN A 45 -0.54 2.87 3.17
C ASN A 45 -0.92 4.15 3.94
N SER A 46 -0.91 5.29 3.25
CA SER A 46 -1.30 6.60 3.80
C SER A 46 -2.80 6.85 3.74
N GLU A 47 -3.52 6.11 2.90
CA GLU A 47 -4.94 6.37 2.67
C GLU A 47 -5.80 6.12 3.92
N ASP A 48 -6.70 7.07 4.17
CA ASP A 48 -7.79 6.93 5.14
C ASP A 48 -9.10 6.61 4.40
N ARG A 49 -9.03 5.66 3.47
CA ARG A 49 -10.12 5.28 2.55
C ARG A 49 -10.46 3.81 2.68
N GLY A 50 -11.71 3.46 2.39
CA GLY A 50 -12.18 2.08 2.43
C GLY A 50 -11.57 1.19 1.36
N ASP A 51 -11.02 1.79 0.32
CA ASP A 51 -10.58 1.07 -0.87
C ASP A 51 -9.33 0.22 -0.62
N GLU A 52 -8.58 0.53 0.45
CA GLU A 52 -7.42 -0.27 0.89
C GLU A 52 -7.78 -1.72 1.23
N GLU A 53 -9.06 -2.01 1.53
CA GLU A 53 -9.53 -3.37 1.77
C GLU A 53 -9.36 -4.24 0.51
N PHE A 54 -9.50 -3.64 -0.68
CA PHE A 54 -9.50 -4.36 -1.95
C PHE A 54 -8.11 -4.72 -2.46
N TYR A 55 -7.04 -4.14 -1.90
CA TYR A 55 -5.66 -4.43 -2.30
C TYR A 55 -5.07 -5.68 -1.63
N ASN A 56 -5.71 -6.19 -0.58
CA ASN A 56 -5.10 -7.23 0.25
C ASN A 56 -5.20 -8.64 -0.33
N PHE A 57 -6.16 -8.91 -1.21
CA PHE A 57 -6.37 -10.22 -1.81
C PHE A 57 -7.28 -10.16 -3.04
N SER A 58 -7.18 -11.20 -3.86
CA SER A 58 -7.94 -11.39 -5.09
C SER A 58 -9.28 -12.13 -4.88
N ASN A 59 -10.14 -12.12 -5.89
CA ASN A 59 -11.32 -12.99 -5.99
C ASN A 59 -11.00 -14.36 -6.61
N HIS A 60 -9.72 -14.73 -6.70
CA HIS A 60 -9.32 -15.96 -7.38
C HIS A 60 -9.68 -17.20 -6.54
N HIS A 61 -10.35 -18.19 -7.15
CA HIS A 61 -10.89 -19.37 -6.46
C HIS A 61 -9.87 -20.26 -5.72
N LEU A 62 -8.62 -20.34 -6.20
CA LEU A 62 -7.52 -21.06 -5.52
C LEU A 62 -6.78 -20.21 -4.48
N TYR A 63 -6.96 -18.89 -4.55
CA TYR A 63 -6.34 -17.93 -3.64
C TYR A 63 -7.45 -17.17 -2.91
N GLY A 64 -7.24 -15.90 -2.58
CA GLY A 64 -8.22 -15.01 -1.97
C GLY A 64 -8.01 -14.83 -0.47
N ALA A 65 -9.11 -14.58 0.26
CA ALA A 65 -9.09 -14.13 1.65
C ALA A 65 -8.22 -14.99 2.60
N LYS A 66 -8.14 -16.30 2.34
CA LYS A 66 -7.26 -17.23 3.08
C LYS A 66 -5.78 -16.80 3.09
N PHE A 67 -5.33 -16.18 2.01
CA PHE A 67 -3.94 -15.79 1.78
C PHE A 67 -3.76 -14.27 1.70
N LYS A 68 -4.69 -13.49 2.26
CA LYS A 68 -4.65 -12.02 2.26
C LYS A 68 -3.38 -11.45 2.89
N SER A 69 -2.94 -10.28 2.46
CA SER A 69 -2.07 -9.43 3.28
C SER A 69 -2.87 -8.67 4.35
N ASN A 70 -2.16 -8.03 5.27
CA ASN A 70 -2.73 -7.02 6.15
C ASN A 70 -2.24 -5.63 5.76
N THR A 71 -3.00 -4.61 6.17
CA THR A 71 -2.62 -3.21 5.95
C THR A 71 -2.24 -2.55 7.28
N LEU A 72 -1.17 -1.74 7.28
CA LEU A 72 -0.86 -0.76 8.30
C LEU A 72 -1.18 0.62 7.73
N SER A 73 -2.27 1.23 8.20
CA SER A 73 -2.74 2.53 7.72
C SER A 73 -3.45 3.31 8.83
N LEU A 74 -3.73 4.58 8.53
CA LEU A 74 -4.50 5.43 9.43
C LEU A 74 -5.92 4.90 9.65
N ARG A 75 -6.54 4.34 8.59
CA ARG A 75 -7.87 3.71 8.69
C ARG A 75 -7.85 2.54 9.65
N ARG A 76 -6.88 1.61 9.52
CA ARG A 76 -6.77 0.45 10.43
C ARG A 76 -6.55 0.86 11.87
N PHE A 77 -5.69 1.85 12.08
CA PHE A 77 -5.47 2.41 13.41
C PHE A 77 -6.76 3.01 13.99
N LYS A 78 -7.49 3.82 13.23
CA LYS A 78 -8.76 4.42 13.67
C LYS A 78 -9.83 3.39 13.99
N THR A 79 -9.97 2.35 13.17
CA THR A 79 -10.88 1.22 13.43
C THR A 79 -10.51 0.51 14.74
N TRP A 80 -9.22 0.23 14.94
CA TRP A 80 -8.72 -0.39 16.18
C TRP A 80 -8.98 0.50 17.40
N VAL A 81 -8.67 1.80 17.34
CA VAL A 81 -8.93 2.76 18.42
C VAL A 81 -10.43 2.78 18.74
N LEU A 82 -11.30 2.90 17.74
CA LEU A 82 -12.74 2.95 17.96
C LEU A 82 -13.25 1.69 18.66
N ARG A 83 -12.79 0.51 18.24
CA ARG A 83 -13.15 -0.76 18.88
C ARG A 83 -12.69 -0.80 20.35
N LYS A 84 -11.45 -0.40 20.60
CA LYS A 84 -10.88 -0.30 21.97
C LYS A 84 -11.69 0.64 22.86
N GLN A 85 -11.99 1.85 22.38
CA GLN A 85 -12.75 2.85 23.15
C GLN A 85 -14.18 2.41 23.46
N ILE A 86 -14.83 1.67 22.54
CA ILE A 86 -16.14 1.05 22.79
C ILE A 86 -16.03 -0.03 23.87
N ALA A 87 -15.01 -0.89 23.82
CA ALA A 87 -14.79 -1.95 24.81
C ALA A 87 -14.44 -1.38 26.20
N GLU A 88 -13.70 -0.28 26.26
CA GLU A 88 -13.37 0.46 27.49
C GLU A 88 -14.55 1.25 28.08
N GLY A 89 -15.71 1.27 27.41
CA GLY A 89 -16.90 1.98 27.90
C GLY A 89 -16.80 3.50 27.82
N LYS A 90 -15.95 4.06 26.96
CA LYS A 90 -15.80 5.53 26.79
C LYS A 90 -17.04 6.24 26.24
N PHE A 91 -18.02 5.49 25.72
CA PHE A 91 -19.26 6.03 25.16
C PHE A 91 -20.49 5.46 25.87
N VAL A 92 -21.52 6.29 26.04
CA VAL A 92 -22.79 5.93 26.69
C VAL A 92 -24.00 6.37 25.88
N GLY A 93 -25.14 5.69 26.08
CA GLY A 93 -26.42 6.00 25.47
C GLY A 93 -26.35 6.11 23.94
N LYS A 94 -27.04 7.10 23.37
CA LYS A 94 -27.10 7.33 21.90
C LYS A 94 -25.73 7.49 21.24
N ASN A 95 -24.72 7.98 21.97
CA ASN A 95 -23.37 8.12 21.43
C ASN A 95 -22.72 6.75 21.22
N LEU A 96 -22.89 5.82 22.17
CA LEU A 96 -22.43 4.44 22.03
C LEU A 96 -23.07 3.74 20.82
N ASP A 97 -24.38 3.91 20.64
CA ASP A 97 -25.10 3.32 19.50
C ASP A 97 -24.56 3.84 18.16
N LYS A 98 -24.33 5.15 18.06
CA LYS A 98 -23.71 5.75 16.89
C LYS A 98 -22.30 5.21 16.63
N LYS A 99 -21.46 5.11 17.67
CA LYS A 99 -20.09 4.59 17.53
C LYS A 99 -20.05 3.11 17.13
N ARG A 100 -20.99 2.30 17.60
CA ARG A 100 -21.16 0.92 17.14
C ARG A 100 -21.59 0.83 15.67
N GLN A 101 -22.47 1.72 15.23
CA GLN A 101 -22.86 1.81 13.81
C GLN A 101 -21.69 2.25 12.92
N ASP A 102 -20.92 3.25 13.38
CA ASP A 102 -19.72 3.72 12.69
C ASP A 102 -18.70 2.58 12.55
N LEU A 103 -18.41 1.86 13.64
CA LEU A 103 -17.50 0.71 13.63
C LEU A 103 -17.98 -0.37 12.65
N LYS A 104 -19.27 -0.75 12.72
CA LYS A 104 -19.85 -1.74 11.82
C LYS A 104 -19.70 -1.32 10.35
N LYS A 105 -19.91 -0.04 10.03
CA LYS A 105 -19.73 0.49 8.67
C LYS A 105 -18.27 0.44 8.22
N MET A 106 -17.32 0.67 9.12
CA MET A 106 -15.89 0.58 8.80
C MET A 106 -15.46 -0.87 8.54
N GLU A 107 -16.03 -1.83 9.27
CA GLU A 107 -15.72 -3.26 9.17
C GLU A 107 -16.47 -3.95 8.02
N SER A 108 -17.65 -3.47 7.63
CA SER A 108 -18.48 -4.12 6.59
C SER A 108 -18.18 -3.69 5.16
N ILE A 109 -17.07 -3.01 4.89
CA ILE A 109 -16.74 -2.54 3.53
C ILE A 109 -16.44 -3.71 2.61
N ASP A 110 -15.66 -4.68 3.09
CA ASP A 110 -15.34 -5.88 2.33
C ASP A 110 -16.20 -7.05 2.78
N TYR A 111 -17.18 -7.43 1.96
CA TYR A 111 -18.06 -8.58 2.23
C TYR A 111 -17.36 -9.93 2.04
N ARG A 112 -16.19 -9.94 1.37
CA ARG A 112 -15.48 -11.17 1.01
C ARG A 112 -14.71 -11.76 2.19
N HIS A 113 -14.63 -11.02 3.29
CA HIS A 113 -13.89 -11.41 4.48
C HIS A 113 -14.78 -11.29 5.72
N GLU A 114 -15.14 -12.42 6.31
CA GLU A 114 -16.12 -12.48 7.41
C GLU A 114 -15.53 -12.20 8.80
N GLU A 115 -14.23 -11.91 8.94
CA GLU A 115 -13.65 -11.66 10.27
C GLU A 115 -14.18 -10.37 10.88
N THR A 116 -15.08 -10.55 11.84
CA THR A 116 -15.65 -9.49 12.68
C THR A 116 -14.78 -9.15 13.89
N SER A 117 -13.72 -9.92 14.17
CA SER A 117 -12.86 -9.76 15.35
C SER A 117 -11.71 -8.76 15.19
N GLY A 118 -11.50 -8.23 13.98
CA GLY A 118 -10.36 -7.36 13.66
C GLY A 118 -9.10 -8.10 13.23
N GLN A 119 -7.98 -7.37 13.19
CA GLN A 119 -6.67 -7.92 12.81
C GLN A 119 -6.16 -8.94 13.84
N VAL A 120 -5.26 -9.84 13.42
CA VAL A 120 -4.65 -10.84 14.32
C VAL A 120 -3.97 -10.24 15.56
N PRO A 121 -3.81 -11.01 16.66
CA PRO A 121 -3.29 -10.52 17.93
C PRO A 121 -1.96 -9.76 17.83
N GLU A 122 -1.05 -10.18 16.96
CA GLU A 122 0.24 -9.52 16.76
C GLU A 122 0.08 -8.08 16.27
N LEU A 123 -0.88 -7.86 15.35
CA LEU A 123 -1.21 -6.53 14.83
C LEU A 123 -1.97 -5.69 15.86
N GLN A 124 -2.83 -6.31 16.68
CA GLN A 124 -3.48 -5.60 17.79
C GLN A 124 -2.44 -5.11 18.80
N ALA A 125 -1.46 -5.96 19.14
CA ALA A 125 -0.37 -5.61 20.05
C ALA A 125 0.56 -4.54 19.44
N PHE A 126 0.79 -4.56 18.13
CA PHE A 126 1.49 -3.48 17.42
C PHE A 126 0.77 -2.15 17.59
N TRP A 127 -0.56 -2.09 17.37
CA TRP A 127 -1.33 -0.87 17.55
C TRP A 127 -1.39 -0.40 19.00
N GLU A 128 -1.43 -1.32 19.96
CA GLU A 128 -1.35 -0.98 21.38
C GLU A 128 -0.02 -0.28 21.70
N ARG A 129 1.11 -0.85 21.28
CA ARG A 129 2.43 -0.21 21.46
C ARG A 129 2.55 1.10 20.68
N TRP A 130 1.93 1.19 19.50
CA TRP A 130 1.86 2.42 18.72
C TRP A 130 1.11 3.52 19.49
N ALA A 131 -0.10 3.22 19.98
CA ALA A 131 -0.93 4.15 20.73
C ALA A 131 -0.29 4.54 22.07
N ASN A 132 0.41 3.63 22.75
CA ASN A 132 1.14 3.94 23.98
C ASN A 132 2.27 4.96 23.74
N TYR A 133 2.88 4.96 22.55
CA TYR A 133 3.97 5.88 22.20
C TYR A 133 3.47 7.21 21.61
N TYR A 134 2.56 7.16 20.63
CA TYR A 134 2.09 8.34 19.88
C TYR A 134 0.75 8.89 20.36
N GLY A 135 0.06 8.18 21.25
CA GLY A 135 -1.33 8.46 21.63
C GLY A 135 -2.34 8.03 20.57
N GLU A 136 -3.62 8.25 20.88
CA GLU A 136 -4.76 7.89 20.01
C GLU A 136 -5.18 9.04 19.06
N SER A 137 -4.56 10.23 19.18
CA SER A 137 -5.02 11.45 18.48
C SER A 137 -4.52 11.58 17.04
N GLY A 138 -3.39 10.95 16.72
CA GLY A 138 -2.72 11.13 15.41
C GLY A 138 -2.14 12.53 15.19
N PHE A 139 -1.92 13.31 16.25
CA PHE A 139 -1.27 14.63 16.16
C PHE A 139 0.24 14.60 16.41
N VAL A 140 0.75 13.54 17.04
CA VAL A 140 2.15 13.44 17.49
C VAL A 140 3.02 12.64 16.51
N ASN A 141 2.42 11.74 15.74
CA ASN A 141 3.14 10.94 14.76
C ASN A 141 3.63 11.79 13.57
N PRO A 142 4.67 11.32 12.85
CA PRO A 142 5.10 11.93 11.60
C PRO A 142 3.95 12.06 10.59
N ARG A 143 4.14 12.93 9.60
CA ARG A 143 3.16 13.23 8.54
C ARG A 143 3.68 12.77 7.19
N GLY A 144 2.74 12.61 6.24
CA GLY A 144 3.05 12.20 4.87
C GLY A 144 3.80 10.87 4.83
N ASP A 145 4.71 10.75 3.89
CA ASP A 145 5.48 9.54 3.63
C ASP A 145 6.39 9.15 4.80
N ARG A 146 6.83 10.12 5.62
CA ARG A 146 7.58 9.84 6.87
C ARG A 146 6.79 8.98 7.85
N LEU A 147 5.46 9.11 7.87
CA LEU A 147 4.61 8.23 8.69
C LEU A 147 4.71 6.79 8.23
N LEU A 148 4.70 6.56 6.91
CA LEU A 148 4.73 5.23 6.33
C LEU A 148 6.05 4.54 6.63
N THR A 149 7.16 5.26 6.49
CA THR A 149 8.49 4.77 6.87
C THR A 149 8.58 4.48 8.36
N THR A 150 7.95 5.30 9.20
CA THR A 150 7.90 5.05 10.65
C THR A 150 7.09 3.80 10.99
N LEU A 151 5.94 3.58 10.33
CA LEU A 151 5.16 2.35 10.45
C LEU A 151 5.97 1.14 9.99
N ALA A 152 6.60 1.24 8.82
CA ALA A 152 7.39 0.18 8.20
C ALA A 152 8.60 -0.22 9.06
N THR A 153 9.41 0.74 9.49
CA THR A 153 10.59 0.47 10.35
C THR A 153 10.19 -0.11 11.70
N ARG A 154 9.02 0.26 12.25
CA ARG A 154 8.50 -0.36 13.47
C ARG A 154 7.97 -1.77 13.21
N ALA A 155 7.30 -1.99 12.08
CA ALA A 155 6.84 -3.32 11.66
C ALA A 155 8.01 -4.29 11.45
N ILE A 156 9.10 -3.84 10.83
CA ILE A 156 10.37 -4.59 10.70
C ILE A 156 10.81 -5.14 12.07
N ARG A 157 10.82 -4.28 13.09
CA ARG A 157 11.27 -4.65 14.44
C ARG A 157 10.29 -5.55 15.20
N GLU A 158 9.00 -5.29 15.08
CA GLU A 158 7.98 -5.87 15.95
C GLU A 158 7.20 -7.04 15.33
N LEU A 159 7.01 -7.03 14.01
CA LEU A 159 6.18 -7.99 13.28
C LEU A 159 7.01 -8.93 12.40
N ARG A 160 8.26 -8.56 12.08
CA ARG A 160 9.16 -9.30 11.20
C ARG A 160 8.51 -9.72 9.86
N PRO A 161 7.99 -8.76 9.06
CA PRO A 161 7.45 -9.06 7.74
C PRO A 161 8.43 -9.81 6.83
N ARG A 162 7.92 -10.77 6.07
CA ARG A 162 8.61 -11.49 4.99
C ARG A 162 8.42 -10.83 3.63
N LEU A 163 7.34 -10.06 3.48
CA LEU A 163 7.08 -9.20 2.34
C LEU A 163 6.30 -7.98 2.83
N MET A 164 6.77 -6.80 2.46
CA MET A 164 6.15 -5.54 2.81
C MET A 164 6.16 -4.61 1.60
N MET A 165 5.00 -4.07 1.25
CA MET A 165 4.85 -3.01 0.24
C MET A 165 4.58 -1.69 0.95
N ILE A 166 5.26 -0.62 0.56
CA ILE A 166 5.06 0.72 1.12
C ILE A 166 4.59 1.63 -0.01
N ASN A 167 3.39 2.19 0.13
CA ASN A 167 2.80 3.06 -0.88
C ASN A 167 3.07 4.52 -0.54
N TYR A 168 4.21 5.06 -0.98
CA TYR A 168 4.50 6.48 -0.86
C TYR A 168 3.60 7.31 -1.80
N THR A 169 3.12 8.45 -1.32
CA THR A 169 2.04 9.23 -1.96
C THR A 169 2.31 10.72 -2.01
N ASP A 170 3.27 11.25 -1.25
CA ASP A 170 3.47 12.69 -1.12
C ASP A 170 3.77 13.39 -2.46
N PRO A 171 4.44 12.78 -3.47
CA PRO A 171 4.65 13.44 -4.76
C PRO A 171 3.35 13.85 -5.45
N ASP A 172 2.23 13.19 -5.16
CA ASP A 172 0.93 13.48 -5.79
C ASP A 172 0.26 14.77 -5.24
N TYR A 173 0.70 15.29 -4.08
CA TYR A 173 0.27 16.60 -3.58
C TYR A 173 0.68 17.77 -4.49
N VAL A 174 1.51 17.51 -5.49
CA VAL A 174 1.75 18.42 -6.61
C VAL A 174 0.46 18.87 -7.30
N HIS A 175 -0.58 18.04 -7.26
CA HIS A 175 -1.89 18.36 -7.82
C HIS A 175 -2.60 19.53 -7.13
N TRP A 176 -2.06 20.03 -6.02
CA TRP A 176 -2.50 21.28 -5.39
C TRP A 176 -1.86 22.53 -6.03
N GLY A 177 -1.11 22.37 -7.12
CA GLY A 177 -0.61 23.45 -7.95
C GLY A 177 0.80 23.95 -7.60
N ASN A 178 1.51 23.29 -6.69
CA ASN A 178 2.86 23.70 -6.27
C ASN A 178 3.92 22.69 -6.74
N PRO A 179 4.77 23.02 -7.73
CA PRO A 179 5.88 22.17 -8.18
C PRO A 179 6.81 21.74 -7.05
N HIS A 180 6.97 22.56 -6.00
CA HIS A 180 7.83 22.26 -4.87
C HIS A 180 7.37 21.01 -4.10
N HIS A 181 6.06 20.74 -4.03
CA HIS A 181 5.55 19.54 -3.36
C HIS A 181 6.12 18.26 -4.00
N TYR A 182 6.26 18.24 -5.33
CA TYR A 182 6.79 17.09 -6.06
C TYR A 182 8.25 16.82 -5.71
N THR A 183 9.12 17.83 -5.88
CA THR A 183 10.57 17.64 -5.65
C THR A 183 10.92 17.49 -4.18
N GLN A 184 10.19 18.17 -3.28
CA GLN A 184 10.34 17.99 -1.84
C GLN A 184 9.91 16.58 -1.40
N ALA A 185 8.80 16.06 -1.93
CA ALA A 185 8.36 14.71 -1.62
C ALA A 185 9.36 13.66 -2.09
N ILE A 186 9.93 13.79 -3.29
CA ILE A 186 11.00 12.90 -3.77
C ILE A 186 12.21 12.94 -2.82
N SER A 187 12.63 14.13 -2.39
CA SER A 187 13.74 14.27 -1.44
C SER A 187 13.44 13.64 -0.07
N ILE A 188 12.18 13.70 0.38
CA ILE A 188 11.73 13.02 1.60
C ILE A 188 11.81 11.50 1.39
N ILE A 189 11.25 10.96 0.30
CA ILE A 189 11.28 9.53 0.01
C ILE A 189 12.72 9.01 -0.03
N ASP A 190 13.64 9.72 -0.67
CA ASP A 190 15.07 9.37 -0.72
C ASP A 190 15.69 9.23 0.70
N GLN A 191 15.46 10.21 1.58
CA GLN A 191 15.89 10.15 2.99
C GLN A 191 15.21 9.02 3.77
N GLU A 192 13.95 8.72 3.47
CA GLU A 192 13.21 7.65 4.12
C GLU A 192 13.64 6.25 3.63
N LEU A 193 14.07 6.11 2.37
CA LEU A 193 14.68 4.89 1.84
C LEU A 193 16.01 4.57 2.54
N GLU A 194 16.85 5.58 2.81
CA GLU A 194 18.07 5.41 3.60
C GLU A 194 17.76 4.85 5.01
N LYS A 195 16.70 5.33 5.66
CA LYS A 195 16.28 4.83 6.98
C LYS A 195 15.80 3.37 6.93
N LEU A 196 15.13 2.95 5.86
CA LEU A 196 14.72 1.57 5.66
C LEU A 196 15.93 0.66 5.43
N ASP A 197 16.87 1.09 4.59
CA ASP A 197 18.13 0.40 4.36
C ASP A 197 18.92 0.23 5.66
N HIS A 198 19.04 1.29 6.47
CA HIS A 198 19.64 1.22 7.79
C HIS A 198 18.89 0.28 8.75
N ALA A 199 17.55 0.29 8.74
CA ALA A 199 16.77 -0.61 9.59
C ALA A 199 17.00 -2.09 9.24
N VAL A 200 17.12 -2.40 7.94
CA VAL A 200 17.37 -3.74 7.42
C VAL A 200 18.82 -4.19 7.67
N LYS A 201 19.82 -3.36 7.34
CA LYS A 201 21.24 -3.70 7.51
C LYS A 201 21.65 -3.93 8.97
N ASN A 202 20.99 -3.24 9.90
CA ASN A 202 21.28 -3.36 11.33
C ASN A 202 20.46 -4.46 12.04
N ASP A 203 19.59 -5.18 11.33
CA ASP A 203 18.83 -6.30 11.89
C ASP A 203 19.36 -7.63 11.33
N PRO A 204 19.91 -8.54 12.17
CA PRO A 204 20.46 -9.81 11.71
C PRO A 204 19.48 -10.73 10.97
N PHE A 205 18.17 -10.55 11.16
CA PHE A 205 17.15 -11.32 10.43
C PHE A 205 17.02 -10.87 8.97
N TYR A 206 17.32 -9.60 8.69
CA TYR A 206 17.11 -8.95 7.40
C TYR A 206 18.39 -8.65 6.64
N CYS A 207 19.47 -8.38 7.36
CA CYS A 207 20.78 -8.11 6.79
C CYS A 207 21.22 -9.27 5.89
N ASP A 208 21.73 -8.93 4.70
CA ASP A 208 22.09 -9.89 3.64
C ASP A 208 20.99 -10.88 3.23
N ASN A 209 19.73 -10.58 3.56
CA ASN A 209 18.57 -11.43 3.26
C ASN A 209 17.33 -10.62 2.80
N THR A 210 17.53 -9.36 2.41
CA THR A 210 16.44 -8.46 1.99
C THR A 210 16.72 -7.83 0.64
N VAL A 211 15.73 -7.88 -0.24
CA VAL A 211 15.75 -7.15 -1.51
C VAL A 211 14.78 -5.97 -1.43
N PHE A 212 15.26 -4.79 -1.79
CA PHE A 212 14.44 -3.61 -2.06
C PHE A 212 14.07 -3.58 -3.53
N VAL A 213 12.78 -3.31 -3.79
CA VAL A 213 12.22 -3.09 -5.13
C VAL A 213 11.51 -1.75 -5.11
N ILE A 214 12.01 -0.78 -5.87
CA ILE A 214 11.48 0.58 -5.94
C ILE A 214 10.97 0.81 -7.35
N VAL A 215 9.65 1.06 -7.47
CA VAL A 215 8.95 1.20 -8.75
C VAL A 215 7.86 2.27 -8.58
N PRO A 216 7.94 3.42 -9.28
CA PRO A 216 6.82 4.36 -9.37
C PRO A 216 5.62 3.74 -10.09
N ASP A 217 4.42 4.18 -9.77
CA ASP A 217 3.18 3.75 -10.43
C ASP A 217 3.00 4.41 -11.80
N CYS A 218 3.38 5.69 -11.90
CA CYS A 218 3.33 6.48 -13.12
C CYS A 218 4.43 7.55 -13.14
N GLY A 219 4.76 8.01 -14.36
CA GLY A 219 5.64 9.15 -14.58
C GLY A 219 4.89 10.47 -14.42
N ARG A 220 5.43 11.56 -14.99
CA ARG A 220 4.82 12.89 -14.92
C ARG A 220 4.97 13.65 -16.24
N ASP A 221 3.90 14.34 -16.62
CA ASP A 221 3.83 15.27 -17.74
C ASP A 221 4.69 16.50 -17.47
N SER A 222 5.40 16.97 -18.51
CA SER A 222 6.23 18.17 -18.45
C SER A 222 5.64 19.35 -19.23
N ASN A 223 4.33 19.35 -19.49
CA ASN A 223 3.67 20.40 -20.28
C ASN A 223 3.66 21.73 -19.49
N PRO A 224 4.40 22.76 -19.93
CA PRO A 224 4.52 24.01 -19.18
C PRO A 224 3.26 24.88 -19.23
N TYR A 225 2.28 24.52 -20.08
CA TYR A 225 1.04 25.27 -20.26
C TYR A 225 -0.10 24.75 -19.38
N THR A 226 0.12 23.70 -18.59
CA THR A 226 -0.91 23.18 -17.67
C THR A 226 -0.93 24.01 -16.39
N THR A 227 -2.14 24.31 -15.89
CA THR A 227 -2.31 25.06 -14.63
C THR A 227 -1.83 24.26 -13.42
N VAL A 228 -1.92 22.93 -13.50
CA VAL A 228 -1.34 22.02 -12.51
C VAL A 228 -0.06 21.44 -13.10
N PRO A 229 1.10 21.64 -12.46
CA PRO A 229 2.38 21.10 -12.91
C PRO A 229 2.42 19.58 -12.67
N PHE A 230 3.28 18.88 -13.41
CA PHE A 230 3.53 17.45 -13.22
C PHE A 230 2.22 16.64 -13.14
N GLN A 231 1.35 16.82 -14.13
CA GLN A 231 0.16 15.97 -14.28
C GLN A 231 0.56 14.56 -14.74
N HIS A 232 -0.38 13.61 -14.72
CA HIS A 232 -0.17 12.30 -15.37
C HIS A 232 -1.43 11.82 -16.12
N HIS A 233 -2.53 12.57 -16.04
CA HIS A 233 -3.80 12.23 -16.69
C HIS A 233 -3.85 12.57 -18.19
N PHE A 234 -2.79 13.14 -18.77
CA PHE A 234 -2.76 13.47 -20.20
C PHE A 234 -2.28 12.29 -21.07
N ASN A 235 -1.96 11.13 -20.46
CA ASN A 235 -1.51 9.94 -21.18
C ASN A 235 -0.32 10.26 -22.11
N SER A 236 0.58 11.15 -21.67
CA SER A 236 1.79 11.43 -22.42
C SER A 236 2.79 10.29 -22.25
N ARG A 237 3.79 10.26 -23.14
CA ARG A 237 4.93 9.35 -23.01
C ARG A 237 5.58 9.44 -21.62
N SER A 238 5.87 10.65 -21.14
CA SER A 238 6.52 10.87 -19.85
C SER A 238 5.64 10.54 -18.64
N ALA A 239 4.32 10.47 -18.80
CA ALA A 239 3.42 9.95 -17.77
C ALA A 239 3.49 8.42 -17.63
N HIS A 240 3.98 7.72 -18.66
CA HIS A 240 4.07 6.24 -18.68
C HIS A 240 5.51 5.73 -18.53
N GLU A 241 6.51 6.59 -18.74
CA GLU A 241 7.92 6.25 -18.52
C GLU A 241 8.27 6.39 -17.04
N ILE A 242 8.55 5.24 -16.42
CA ILE A 242 8.98 5.09 -15.02
C ILE A 242 10.32 4.34 -14.98
N PHE A 243 10.92 4.24 -13.80
CA PHE A 243 12.09 3.41 -13.57
C PHE A 243 11.75 2.23 -12.65
N ALA A 244 12.62 1.22 -12.62
CA ALA A 244 12.62 0.21 -11.58
C ALA A 244 14.03 0.10 -11.01
N LEU A 245 14.14 -0.06 -9.69
CA LEU A 245 15.41 -0.23 -8.99
C LEU A 245 15.31 -1.43 -8.07
N PHE A 246 16.21 -2.39 -8.28
CA PHE A 246 16.34 -3.60 -7.48
C PHE A 246 17.69 -3.55 -6.74
N ILE A 247 17.68 -3.71 -5.42
CA ILE A 247 18.88 -3.67 -4.60
C ILE A 247 18.81 -4.77 -3.56
N GLY A 248 19.82 -5.63 -3.47
CA GLY A 248 19.90 -6.62 -2.41
C GLY A 248 20.83 -7.79 -2.73
N PRO A 249 20.82 -8.83 -1.89
CA PRO A 249 21.55 -10.07 -2.10
C PRO A 249 21.13 -10.74 -3.41
N GLY A 250 22.11 -11.21 -4.18
CA GLY A 250 21.87 -11.91 -5.44
C GLY A 250 21.43 -11.03 -6.61
N ILE A 251 21.47 -9.70 -6.46
CA ILE A 251 21.23 -8.74 -7.55
C ILE A 251 22.57 -8.12 -7.97
N GLU A 252 22.78 -8.00 -9.29
CA GLU A 252 23.99 -7.39 -9.85
C GLU A 252 24.15 -5.94 -9.37
N ARG A 253 25.35 -5.57 -8.95
CA ARG A 253 25.64 -4.22 -8.45
C ARG A 253 26.12 -3.31 -9.58
N GLY A 254 25.51 -2.13 -9.67
CA GLY A 254 25.96 -1.06 -10.58
C GLY A 254 25.56 -1.26 -12.04
N ALA A 255 24.75 -2.27 -12.35
CA ALA A 255 24.15 -2.42 -13.67
C ALA A 255 23.17 -1.27 -13.94
N VAL A 256 23.30 -0.67 -15.13
CA VAL A 256 22.35 0.32 -15.65
C VAL A 256 21.76 -0.27 -16.93
N VAL A 257 20.45 -0.47 -16.90
CA VAL A 257 19.71 -1.11 -17.99
C VAL A 257 18.89 -0.03 -18.68
N ASP A 258 19.18 0.19 -19.97
CA ASP A 258 18.50 1.18 -20.82
C ASP A 258 17.68 0.46 -21.90
N THR A 259 16.93 -0.55 -21.49
CA THR A 259 15.99 -1.30 -22.31
C THR A 259 14.57 -1.12 -21.77
N GLY A 260 13.59 -1.02 -22.66
CA GLY A 260 12.19 -0.88 -22.28
C GLY A 260 11.66 -2.16 -21.65
N ALA A 261 10.96 -2.03 -20.51
CA ALA A 261 10.28 -3.13 -19.84
C ALA A 261 8.89 -2.69 -19.36
N ASP A 262 8.02 -3.67 -19.13
CA ASP A 262 6.67 -3.42 -18.62
C ASP A 262 6.62 -3.62 -17.10
N GLN A 263 5.95 -2.71 -16.39
CA GLN A 263 5.77 -2.80 -14.93
C GLN A 263 5.16 -4.14 -14.47
N ILE A 264 4.35 -4.79 -15.32
CA ILE A 264 3.72 -6.09 -15.03
C ILE A 264 4.71 -7.23 -14.81
N GLN A 265 5.97 -7.07 -15.26
CA GLN A 265 7.06 -8.04 -15.07
C GLN A 265 7.63 -8.01 -13.64
N VAL A 266 7.33 -6.98 -12.85
CA VAL A 266 7.85 -6.85 -11.47
C VAL A 266 7.36 -7.98 -10.57
N ALA A 267 6.08 -8.37 -10.69
CA ALA A 267 5.49 -9.40 -9.82
C ALA A 267 6.13 -10.79 -10.04
N SER A 268 6.35 -11.18 -11.29
CA SER A 268 7.01 -12.45 -11.64
C SER A 268 8.50 -12.42 -11.28
N THR A 269 9.17 -11.27 -11.44
CA THR A 269 10.57 -11.06 -11.02
C THR A 269 10.73 -11.23 -9.50
N ILE A 270 9.86 -10.60 -8.70
CA ILE A 270 9.81 -10.82 -7.24
C ILE A 270 9.54 -12.29 -6.94
N GLY A 271 8.60 -12.90 -7.67
CA GLY A 271 8.28 -14.31 -7.54
C GLY A 271 9.50 -15.22 -7.69
N LYS A 272 10.28 -14.99 -8.75
CA LYS A 272 11.53 -15.71 -9.03
C LYS A 272 12.59 -15.47 -7.95
N LEU A 273 12.81 -14.23 -7.51
CA LEU A 273 13.75 -13.89 -6.43
C LEU A 273 13.39 -14.63 -5.12
N MET A 274 12.10 -14.65 -4.78
CA MET A 274 11.60 -15.30 -3.57
C MET A 274 11.39 -16.81 -3.74
N LYS A 275 11.66 -17.38 -4.92
CA LYS A 275 11.44 -18.80 -5.26
C LYS A 275 9.98 -19.26 -5.10
N ILE A 276 9.03 -18.35 -5.35
CA ILE A 276 7.59 -18.63 -5.32
C ILE A 276 7.02 -18.72 -6.75
N PRO A 277 6.18 -19.72 -7.06
CA PRO A 277 5.48 -19.77 -8.33
C PRO A 277 4.44 -18.64 -8.45
N THR A 278 4.44 -17.92 -9.57
CA THR A 278 3.48 -16.85 -9.89
C THR A 278 2.71 -17.15 -11.19
N PRO A 279 1.91 -18.22 -11.25
CA PRO A 279 1.35 -18.75 -12.51
C PRO A 279 0.37 -17.82 -13.24
N HIS A 280 -0.16 -16.77 -12.58
CA HIS A 280 -1.05 -15.79 -13.21
C HIS A 280 -0.40 -14.41 -13.37
N ALA A 281 0.90 -14.27 -13.07
CA ALA A 281 1.66 -13.07 -13.43
C ALA A 281 2.14 -13.16 -14.88
N ASP A 282 2.64 -12.04 -15.44
CA ASP A 282 3.35 -12.06 -16.72
C ASP A 282 4.52 -13.05 -16.63
N ASN A 283 4.73 -13.85 -17.67
CA ASN A 283 5.76 -14.88 -17.66
C ASN A 283 7.17 -14.32 -17.98
N ARG A 284 7.25 -13.09 -18.49
CA ARG A 284 8.52 -12.39 -18.71
C ARG A 284 9.06 -11.90 -17.37
N LEU A 285 10.37 -11.89 -17.29
CA LEU A 285 11.13 -11.41 -16.14
C LEU A 285 11.95 -10.21 -16.57
N LEU A 286 12.29 -9.36 -15.59
CA LEU A 286 13.42 -8.45 -15.71
C LEU A 286 14.69 -9.30 -15.56
N GLU A 287 15.13 -9.93 -16.64
CA GLU A 287 16.24 -10.89 -16.65
C GLU A 287 17.55 -10.27 -16.13
N GLU A 288 17.71 -8.96 -16.35
CA GLU A 288 18.86 -8.18 -15.89
C GLU A 288 18.98 -8.13 -14.35
N VAL A 289 17.94 -8.55 -13.61
CA VAL A 289 17.99 -8.66 -12.14
C VAL A 289 18.83 -9.87 -11.68
N PHE A 290 18.99 -10.92 -12.50
CA PHE A 290 19.44 -12.26 -12.09
C PHE A 290 20.87 -12.67 -12.50
N ALA A 291 21.76 -11.73 -12.82
CA ALA A 291 23.11 -12.01 -13.35
C ALA A 291 23.88 -13.16 -12.65
#